data_AF-A0A535YV59-F1
#
_entry.id   AF-A0A535YV59-F1
#
_cell.length_a   1.000
_cell.length_b   1.000
_cell.length_c   1.000
_cell.angle_alpha   90.00
_cell.angle_beta   90.00
_cell.angle_gamma   90.00
#
_symmetry.space_group_name_H-M   'P 1'
#
loop_
_entity.id
_entity.type
_entity.pdbx_description
1 polymer ?
#
loop_
_entity_poly.entity_id
_entity_poly.type
_entity_poly.pdbx_seq_one_letter_code
_entity_poly.pdbx_strand_id
1 'polypeptide(L)'
;MAKALEDQVLTQMEDRRPIASDLQLEPTGRRVRTLFAGRTVADSRSVMLLIEKQRLAVYYFPIKDVQQDLLVPTSYKSAHAGKGEASFFSVKVGDRMAEKAAWRYLNPERPELNDYVAFYWDKMDAWFEEDEPLQGQSRVLVSQRQRQGVQGHRLGLPSADPGVSEDREPPVLLRREGRRGLRRRRAPAAAGIALVIS
;
A
#
# COMPACT_ATOMS: atom_id res chain seq x y z
N MET A 1 -10.81 5.66 21.69
CA MET A 1 -10.35 6.14 20.37
C MET A 1 -9.03 5.47 20.06
N ALA A 2 -8.91 4.73 18.96
CA ALA A 2 -7.65 4.12 18.56
C ALA A 2 -6.67 5.24 18.19
N LYS A 3 -5.52 5.27 18.85
CA LYS A 3 -4.43 6.18 18.50
C LYS A 3 -3.91 5.73 17.14
N ALA A 4 -3.84 6.67 16.20
CA ALA A 4 -3.48 6.33 14.84
C ALA A 4 -2.07 5.74 14.78
N LEU A 5 -1.80 4.89 13.79
CA LEU A 5 -0.66 3.98 13.85
C LEU A 5 0.70 4.69 13.90
N GLU A 6 0.87 5.78 13.15
CA GLU A 6 2.07 6.62 13.22
C GLU A 6 2.25 7.32 14.59
N ASP A 7 1.16 7.51 15.34
CA ASP A 7 1.19 8.07 16.69
C ASP A 7 1.47 7.01 17.76
N GLN A 8 1.55 5.73 17.39
CA GLN A 8 1.89 4.64 18.30
C GLN A 8 3.40 4.61 18.55
N VAL A 9 3.75 4.76 19.82
CA VAL A 9 5.12 4.65 20.29
C VAL A 9 5.45 3.17 20.47
N LEU A 10 6.45 2.66 19.76
CA LEU A 10 6.87 1.25 19.74
C LEU A 10 7.48 0.79 21.08
N THR A 11 8.00 1.69 21.92
CA THR A 11 8.64 1.37 23.21
C THR A 11 8.28 2.38 24.29
N GLN A 12 7.78 1.94 25.45
CA GLN A 12 7.44 2.80 26.61
C GLN A 12 8.66 3.25 27.43
N MET A 13 9.67 3.85 26.79
CA MET A 13 10.83 4.40 27.50
C MET A 13 10.91 5.92 27.28
N GLU A 14 10.62 6.65 28.37
CA GLU A 14 10.72 8.09 28.64
C GLU A 14 10.27 9.05 27.53
N ASP A 15 9.21 9.80 27.84
CA ASP A 15 8.45 10.79 27.05
C ASP A 15 9.31 11.98 26.58
N ARG A 16 10.33 11.72 25.76
CA ARG A 16 11.03 12.75 25.00
C ARG A 16 10.30 12.93 23.69
N ARG A 17 9.67 14.10 23.52
CA ARG A 17 9.16 14.50 22.21
C ARG A 17 10.32 14.44 21.20
N PRO A 18 10.13 13.78 20.05
CA PRO A 18 11.16 13.70 19.03
C PRO A 18 11.53 15.10 18.57
N ILE A 19 12.83 15.34 18.45
CA ILE A 19 13.39 16.58 17.89
C ILE A 19 13.79 16.31 16.44
N ALA A 20 13.98 17.37 15.63
CA ALA A 20 14.21 17.25 14.19
C ALA A 20 15.34 16.26 13.80
N SER A 21 16.36 16.11 14.64
CA SER A 21 17.47 15.15 14.45
C SER A 21 17.08 13.68 14.56
N ASP A 22 15.90 13.35 15.09
CA ASP A 22 15.37 11.98 15.18
C ASP A 22 14.60 11.55 13.93
N LEU A 23 14.50 12.44 12.93
CA LEU A 23 13.79 12.22 11.68
C LEU A 23 14.76 11.90 10.55
N GLN A 24 14.57 10.73 9.94
CA GLN A 24 15.32 10.28 8.77
C GLN A 24 14.35 10.13 7.59
N LEU A 25 14.73 10.67 6.44
CA LEU A 25 13.96 10.63 5.21
C LEU A 25 14.77 9.88 4.15
N GLU A 26 14.20 8.80 3.62
CA GLU A 26 14.86 7.93 2.65
C GLU A 26 13.98 7.71 1.43
N PRO A 27 14.48 7.95 0.20
CA PRO A 27 13.77 7.50 -1.00
C PRO A 27 13.63 5.97 -0.96
N THR A 28 12.42 5.46 -1.18
CA THR A 28 12.19 4.00 -1.15
C THR A 28 12.85 3.31 -2.34
N GLY A 29 12.95 4.00 -3.49
CA GLY A 29 13.33 3.40 -4.78
C GLY A 29 12.32 2.37 -5.30
N ARG A 30 11.16 2.25 -4.65
CA ARG A 30 10.10 1.29 -4.94
C ARG A 30 8.81 2.01 -5.32
N ARG A 31 8.01 1.40 -6.21
CA ARG A 31 6.64 1.84 -6.47
C ARG A 31 5.78 1.51 -5.25
N VAL A 32 5.13 2.49 -4.65
CA VAL A 32 4.14 2.24 -3.58
C VAL A 32 2.78 2.71 -4.06
N ARG A 33 1.73 1.98 -3.68
CA ARG A 33 0.34 2.31 -4.00
C ARG A 33 -0.55 2.13 -2.79
N THR A 34 -1.55 3.00 -2.65
CA THR A 34 -2.62 2.82 -1.67
C THR A 34 -3.99 3.02 -2.30
N LEU A 35 -4.95 2.19 -1.90
CA LEU A 35 -6.30 2.16 -2.43
C LEU A 35 -7.33 2.45 -1.34
N PHE A 36 -8.41 3.11 -1.72
CA PHE A 36 -9.61 3.29 -0.91
C PHE A 36 -10.86 3.14 -1.78
N ALA A 37 -11.82 2.34 -1.31
CA ALA A 37 -13.05 1.99 -2.03
C ALA A 37 -12.83 1.54 -3.47
N GLY A 38 -11.80 0.69 -3.68
CA GLY A 38 -11.45 0.16 -5.01
C GLY A 38 -10.80 1.18 -5.96
N ARG A 39 -10.50 2.39 -5.50
CA ARG A 39 -9.79 3.41 -6.29
C ARG A 39 -8.38 3.62 -5.74
N THR A 40 -7.41 3.69 -6.66
CA THR A 40 -6.04 4.10 -6.33
C THR A 40 -6.04 5.57 -5.94
N VAL A 41 -5.64 5.87 -4.70
CA VAL A 41 -5.58 7.23 -4.16
C VAL A 41 -4.19 7.83 -4.35
N ALA A 42 -3.15 7.01 -4.22
CA ALA A 42 -1.78 7.41 -4.55
C ALA A 42 -1.03 6.24 -5.20
N ASP A 43 -0.16 6.57 -6.16
CA ASP A 43 0.68 5.61 -6.90
C ASP A 43 1.95 6.30 -7.37
N SER A 44 3.08 5.98 -6.73
CA SER A 44 4.34 6.69 -7.01
C SER A 44 5.54 5.78 -6.92
N ARG A 45 6.56 6.08 -7.74
CA ARG A 45 7.93 5.55 -7.62
C ARG A 45 8.90 6.51 -6.92
N SER A 46 8.43 7.70 -6.57
CA SER A 46 9.21 8.77 -5.93
C SER A 46 8.78 8.95 -4.47
N VAL A 47 8.51 7.85 -3.78
CA VAL A 47 8.01 7.84 -2.40
C VAL A 47 9.18 8.03 -1.44
N MET A 48 8.96 8.87 -0.44
CA MET A 48 9.88 9.07 0.67
C MET A 48 9.38 8.27 1.88
N LEU A 49 10.27 7.54 2.53
CA LEU A 49 10.01 6.89 3.80
C LEU A 49 10.51 7.79 4.93
N LEU A 50 9.60 8.25 5.78
CA LEU A 50 9.93 8.96 7.01
C LEU A 50 10.07 7.96 8.14
N ILE A 51 11.23 7.97 8.78
CA ILE A 51 11.57 7.11 9.91
C ILE A 51 11.79 8.04 11.10
N GLU A 52 11.04 7.79 12.16
CA GLU A 52 11.14 8.53 13.41
C GLU A 52 11.39 7.52 14.52
N LYS A 53 12.31 7.83 15.43
CA LYS A 53 12.64 6.91 16.52
C LYS A 53 11.37 6.50 17.27
N GLN A 54 11.25 5.20 17.52
CA GLN A 54 10.13 4.61 18.25
C GLN A 54 8.75 4.83 17.60
N ARG A 55 8.68 5.20 16.32
CA ARG A 55 7.44 5.22 15.55
C ARG A 55 7.55 4.35 14.32
N LEU A 56 6.39 3.93 13.81
CA LEU A 56 6.34 3.22 12.56
C LEU A 56 6.70 4.15 11.41
N ALA A 57 7.43 3.60 10.44
CA ALA A 57 7.84 4.37 9.28
C ALA A 57 6.61 4.70 8.42
N VAL A 58 6.62 5.89 7.81
CA VAL A 58 5.48 6.42 7.06
C VAL A 58 5.89 6.73 5.63
N TYR A 59 5.08 6.30 4.67
CA TYR A 59 5.23 6.69 3.27
C TYR A 59 4.67 8.09 3.01
N TYR A 60 5.50 8.92 2.41
CA TYR A 60 5.17 10.24 1.90
C TYR A 60 5.20 10.19 0.37
N PHE A 61 4.06 10.46 -0.24
CA PHE A 61 3.85 10.49 -1.69
C PHE A 61 3.96 11.93 -2.20
N PRO A 62 4.65 12.19 -3.32
CA PRO A 62 4.58 13.49 -3.97
C PRO A 62 3.12 13.82 -4.30
N ILE A 63 2.68 15.04 -4.01
CA ILE A 63 1.29 15.49 -4.22
C ILE A 63 0.83 15.33 -5.68
N LYS A 64 1.77 15.40 -6.63
CA LYS A 64 1.52 15.17 -8.06
C LYS A 64 1.14 13.73 -8.42
N ASP A 65 1.50 12.77 -7.58
CA ASP A 65 1.23 11.34 -7.76
C ASP A 65 0.03 10.88 -6.90
N VAL A 66 -0.68 11.83 -6.29
CA VAL A 66 -1.88 11.64 -5.49
C VAL A 66 -3.08 12.13 -6.28
N GLN A 67 -4.18 11.38 -6.25
CA GLN A 67 -5.47 11.80 -6.83
C GLN A 67 -6.11 12.86 -5.93
N GLN A 68 -5.74 14.12 -6.14
CA GLN A 68 -6.12 15.25 -5.29
C GLN A 68 -7.63 15.53 -5.30
N ASP A 69 -8.34 15.13 -6.35
CA ASP A 69 -9.81 15.22 -6.44
C ASP A 69 -10.53 14.34 -5.41
N LEU A 70 -9.83 13.31 -4.90
CA LEU A 70 -10.34 12.44 -3.83
C LEU A 70 -10.05 13.00 -2.42
N LEU A 71 -9.24 14.06 -2.31
CA LEU A 71 -8.89 14.67 -1.03
C LEU A 71 -9.86 15.81 -0.69
N VAL A 72 -10.53 15.68 0.45
CA VAL A 72 -11.43 16.70 1.00
C VAL A 72 -10.74 17.41 2.16
N PRO A 73 -10.44 18.72 2.04
CA PRO A 73 -9.82 19.48 3.13
C PRO A 73 -10.64 19.43 4.41
N THR A 74 -9.95 19.40 5.55
CA THR A 74 -10.58 19.53 6.88
C THR A 74 -10.04 20.78 7.58
N SER A 75 -10.75 21.25 8.60
CA SER A 75 -10.25 22.31 9.50
C SER A 75 -9.24 21.78 10.53
N TYR A 76 -9.02 20.47 10.59
CA TYR A 76 -8.16 19.85 11.59
C TYR A 76 -6.68 20.02 11.25
N LYS A 77 -5.91 20.47 12.24
CA LYS A 77 -4.47 20.70 12.17
C LYS A 77 -3.79 20.16 13.42
N SER A 78 -2.54 19.74 13.29
CA SER A 78 -1.72 19.25 14.41
C SER A 78 -0.28 19.73 14.28
N ALA A 79 0.31 20.17 15.38
CA ALA A 79 1.71 20.59 15.42
C ALA A 79 2.62 19.40 15.76
N HIS A 80 3.65 19.18 14.94
CA HIS A 80 4.62 18.11 15.11
C HIS A 80 6.04 18.67 15.20
N ALA A 81 6.71 18.40 16.32
CA ALA A 81 8.08 18.85 16.54
C ALA A 81 9.02 18.35 15.42
N GLY A 82 9.79 19.27 14.85
CA GLY A 82 10.74 18.97 13.78
C GLY A 82 10.11 18.69 12.41
N LYS A 83 8.78 18.84 12.26
CA LYS A 83 8.08 18.67 10.98
C LYS A 83 7.23 19.89 10.63
N GLY A 84 6.69 20.59 11.63
CA GLY A 84 5.80 21.74 11.46
C GLY A 84 4.33 21.40 11.67
N GLU A 85 3.43 22.22 11.11
CA GLU A 85 1.98 22.03 11.22
C GLU A 85 1.43 21.14 10.09
N ALA A 86 0.85 20.01 10.47
CA ALA A 86 0.16 19.10 9.57
C ALA A 86 -1.28 19.58 9.34
N SER A 87 -1.67 19.73 8.06
CA SER A 87 -3.05 19.95 7.62
C SER A 87 -3.66 18.63 7.16
N PHE A 88 -4.86 18.30 7.66
CA PHE A 88 -5.50 17.01 7.39
C PHE A 88 -6.57 17.08 6.32
N PHE A 89 -6.72 15.97 5.60
CA PHE A 89 -7.69 15.74 4.55
C PHE A 89 -8.43 14.43 4.83
N SER A 90 -9.70 14.39 4.47
CA SER A 90 -10.45 13.14 4.38
C SER A 90 -10.34 12.60 2.95
N VAL A 91 -10.37 11.29 2.78
CA VAL A 91 -10.37 10.65 1.46
C VAL A 91 -11.79 10.24 1.12
N LYS A 92 -12.34 10.76 0.03
CA LYS A 92 -13.72 10.48 -0.42
C LYS A 92 -13.72 9.77 -1.77
N VAL A 93 -14.41 8.63 -1.84
CA VAL A 93 -14.63 7.88 -3.09
C VAL A 93 -16.08 7.43 -3.13
N GLY A 94 -16.86 8.01 -4.04
CA GLY A 94 -18.31 7.81 -4.07
C GLY A 94 -18.94 8.19 -2.72
N ASP A 95 -19.68 7.24 -2.14
CA ASP A 95 -20.34 7.41 -0.84
C ASP A 95 -19.47 7.05 0.36
N ARG A 96 -18.27 6.49 0.14
CA ARG A 96 -17.33 6.13 1.21
C ARG A 96 -16.42 7.32 1.53
N MET A 97 -16.22 7.55 2.83
CA MET A 97 -15.35 8.59 3.37
C MET A 97 -14.43 7.99 4.43
N ALA A 98 -13.14 8.22 4.30
CA ALA A 98 -12.17 8.02 5.38
C ALA A 98 -11.83 9.38 5.98
N GLU A 99 -12.40 9.68 7.15
CA GLU A 99 -12.22 10.96 7.81
C GLU A 99 -10.77 11.16 8.29
N LYS A 100 -10.18 12.34 8.03
CA LYS A 100 -8.80 12.68 8.45
C LYS A 100 -7.84 11.52 8.14
N ALA A 101 -7.86 11.06 6.88
CA ALA A 101 -7.12 9.89 6.42
C ALA A 101 -5.78 10.25 5.79
N ALA A 102 -5.59 11.50 5.40
CA ALA A 102 -4.34 12.00 4.84
C ALA A 102 -3.92 13.29 5.52
N TRP A 103 -2.62 13.60 5.47
CA TRP A 103 -2.10 14.88 5.92
C TRP A 103 -0.93 15.35 5.06
N ARG A 104 -0.68 16.65 5.08
CA ARG A 104 0.50 17.28 4.49
C ARG A 104 0.99 18.43 5.35
N TYR A 105 2.28 18.74 5.26
CA TYR A 105 2.86 19.93 5.87
C TYR A 105 2.89 21.04 4.83
N LEU A 106 2.07 22.08 5.00
CA LEU A 106 2.01 23.21 4.07
C LEU A 106 3.22 24.13 4.18
N ASN A 107 3.74 24.26 5.39
CA ASN A 107 4.92 25.04 5.73
C ASN A 107 5.81 24.15 6.62
N PRO A 108 6.49 23.13 6.06
CA PRO A 108 7.25 22.19 6.86
C PRO A 108 8.52 22.85 7.41
N GLU A 109 8.91 22.44 8.62
CA GLU A 109 10.23 22.76 9.17
C GLU A 109 11.36 22.01 8.43
N ARG A 110 11.00 20.94 7.71
CA ARG A 110 11.89 20.17 6.84
C ARG A 110 11.49 20.35 5.37
N PRO A 111 12.28 21.09 4.57
CA PRO A 111 11.96 21.35 3.17
C PRO A 111 11.78 20.08 2.33
N GLU A 112 12.37 18.96 2.74
CA GLU A 112 12.24 17.66 2.06
C GLU A 112 10.81 17.09 2.11
N LEU A 113 9.97 17.58 3.03
CA LEU A 113 8.54 17.22 3.13
C LEU A 113 7.63 18.16 2.34
N ASN A 114 8.16 19.17 1.66
CA ASN A 114 7.37 20.05 0.80
C ASN A 114 6.72 19.24 -0.31
N ASP A 115 5.45 19.54 -0.59
CA ASP A 115 4.67 18.89 -1.65
C ASP A 115 4.53 17.37 -1.48
N TYR A 116 4.61 16.86 -0.25
CA TYR A 116 4.31 15.46 0.06
C TYR A 116 3.05 15.28 0.90
N VAL A 117 2.35 14.18 0.66
CA VAL A 117 1.16 13.73 1.40
C VAL A 117 1.42 12.36 1.97
N ALA A 118 1.01 12.14 3.21
CA ALA A 118 1.00 10.82 3.82
C ALA A 118 -0.43 10.40 4.18
N PHE A 119 -0.62 9.10 4.38
CA PHE A 119 -1.91 8.48 4.64
C PHE A 119 -1.85 7.58 5.86
N TYR A 120 -2.93 7.57 6.64
CA TYR A 120 -3.09 6.66 7.76
C TYR A 120 -3.30 5.25 7.23
N TRP A 121 -2.39 4.34 7.60
CA TRP A 121 -2.39 2.97 7.08
C TRP A 121 -3.74 2.26 7.27
N ASP A 122 -4.31 2.38 8.47
CA ASP A 122 -5.54 1.72 8.92
C ASP A 122 -6.83 2.35 8.36
N LYS A 123 -6.71 3.49 7.67
CA LYS A 123 -7.84 4.16 7.01
C LYS A 123 -7.92 3.90 5.51
N MET A 124 -6.94 3.19 4.98
CA MET A 124 -6.89 2.77 3.58
C MET A 124 -7.25 1.29 3.48
N ASP A 125 -7.85 0.89 2.35
CA ASP A 125 -8.33 -0.48 2.17
C ASP A 125 -7.20 -1.44 1.79
N ALA A 126 -6.19 -0.96 1.06
CA ALA A 126 -5.07 -1.77 0.61
C ALA A 126 -3.81 -0.95 0.36
N TRP A 127 -2.67 -1.62 0.51
CA TRP A 127 -1.33 -1.11 0.23
C TRP A 127 -0.56 -2.10 -0.62
N PHE A 128 0.27 -1.58 -1.53
CA PHE A 128 1.14 -2.38 -2.37
C PHE A 128 2.52 -1.74 -2.43
N GLU A 129 3.56 -2.57 -2.40
CA GLU A 129 4.90 -2.19 -2.78
C GLU A 129 5.32 -3.05 -3.97
N GLU A 130 5.73 -2.39 -5.05
CA GLU A 130 5.69 -2.96 -6.39
C GLU A 130 4.32 -3.61 -6.64
N ASP A 131 4.28 -4.86 -7.08
CA ASP A 131 3.07 -5.64 -7.29
C ASP A 131 2.70 -6.53 -6.09
N GLU A 132 3.46 -6.46 -4.99
CA GLU A 132 3.21 -7.24 -3.80
C GLU A 132 2.24 -6.50 -2.86
N PRO A 133 1.10 -7.12 -2.48
CA PRO A 133 0.22 -6.54 -1.48
C PRO A 133 0.88 -6.59 -0.10
N LEU A 134 0.86 -5.47 0.60
CA LEU A 134 1.35 -5.38 1.97
C LEU A 134 0.24 -5.84 2.92
N GLN A 135 0.34 -7.09 3.40
CA GLN A 135 -0.64 -7.69 4.32
C GLN A 135 -0.32 -7.35 5.79
N GLY A 136 -1.27 -6.69 6.46
CA GLY A 136 -1.11 -6.28 7.84
C GLY A 136 0.03 -5.28 8.04
N GLN A 137 0.20 -4.77 9.26
CA GLN A 137 1.25 -3.82 9.62
C GLN A 137 2.62 -4.49 9.75
N SER A 138 2.90 -5.48 8.89
CA SER A 138 4.15 -6.22 8.88
C SER A 138 5.24 -5.32 8.31
N ARG A 139 5.58 -4.31 9.09
CA ARG A 139 6.90 -3.74 9.26
C ARG A 139 7.53 -3.35 7.94
N VAL A 140 7.39 -2.08 7.57
CA VAL A 140 8.54 -1.38 6.98
C VAL A 140 9.61 -1.30 8.06
N LEU A 141 10.24 -2.44 8.35
CA LEU A 141 11.48 -2.52 9.08
C LEU A 141 12.52 -2.02 8.11
N VAL A 142 12.99 -0.80 8.36
CA VAL A 142 14.21 -0.32 7.76
C VAL A 142 15.30 -1.27 8.25
N SER A 143 15.71 -2.24 7.44
CA SER A 143 16.97 -2.91 7.69
C SER A 143 18.02 -1.83 7.55
N GLN A 144 18.65 -1.43 8.66
CA GLN A 144 19.84 -0.60 8.60
C GLN A 144 20.90 -1.41 7.84
N ARG A 145 20.96 -1.30 6.51
CA ARG A 145 22.06 -1.87 5.75
C ARG A 145 23.28 -1.00 6.02
N GLN A 146 24.14 -1.52 6.89
CA GLN A 146 25.54 -1.14 6.99
C GLN A 146 26.12 -0.97 5.59
N ARG A 147 26.69 0.21 5.35
CA ARG A 147 27.67 0.41 4.29
C ARG A 147 28.89 -0.43 4.62
N GLN A 148 29.13 -1.52 3.88
CA GLN A 148 30.46 -2.03 3.55
C GLN A 148 30.36 -3.17 2.53
N GLY A 149 31.12 -3.05 1.44
CA GLY A 149 31.64 -4.20 0.69
C GLY A 149 30.73 -4.83 -0.37
N VAL A 150 31.17 -4.73 -1.61
CA VAL A 150 30.71 -5.55 -2.75
C VAL A 150 31.04 -7.02 -2.48
N GLN A 151 30.03 -7.89 -2.43
CA GLN A 151 30.05 -9.25 -3.03
C GLN A 151 28.66 -9.88 -2.95
N GLY A 152 28.20 -10.43 -4.08
CA GLY A 152 26.86 -11.00 -4.22
C GLY A 152 26.67 -12.24 -3.36
N HIS A 153 25.60 -12.28 -2.57
CA HIS A 153 25.16 -13.49 -1.88
C HIS A 153 23.65 -13.67 -2.00
N ARG A 154 23.29 -14.84 -2.53
CA ARG A 154 21.95 -15.43 -2.61
C ARG A 154 21.32 -15.46 -1.21
N LEU A 155 20.08 -14.98 -1.10
CA LEU A 155 19.24 -15.09 0.10
C LEU A 155 19.01 -16.59 0.41
N GLY A 156 19.80 -17.13 1.34
CA GLY A 156 19.55 -18.45 1.92
C GLY A 156 18.60 -18.31 3.10
N LEU A 157 17.38 -18.85 2.96
CA LEU A 157 16.52 -19.18 4.09
C LEU A 157 17.11 -20.43 4.78
N PRO A 158 17.02 -20.56 6.12
CA PRO A 158 17.31 -21.83 6.76
C PRO A 158 16.29 -22.88 6.30
N SER A 159 16.79 -23.94 5.67
CA SER A 159 16.02 -25.14 5.32
C SER A 159 15.51 -25.80 6.60
N ALA A 160 14.19 -25.94 6.71
CA ALA A 160 13.60 -26.91 7.61
C ALA A 160 13.87 -28.30 7.03
N ASP A 161 14.60 -29.12 7.78
CA ASP A 161 14.69 -30.56 7.60
C ASP A 161 13.39 -31.19 8.14
N PRO A 162 12.75 -32.08 7.39
CA PRO A 162 12.15 -33.25 8.03
C PRO A 162 12.53 -34.51 7.26
N GLY A 163 13.52 -35.25 7.76
CA GLY A 163 13.59 -36.68 7.52
C GLY A 163 12.40 -37.38 8.17
N VAL A 164 11.60 -38.13 7.42
CA VAL A 164 11.50 -39.61 7.46
C VAL A 164 10.69 -40.07 6.24
N SER A 165 11.24 -41.09 5.58
CA SER A 165 10.75 -41.83 4.42
C SER A 165 9.51 -42.68 4.73
N GLU A 166 8.56 -42.76 3.79
CA GLU A 166 7.79 -43.99 3.57
C GLU A 166 7.45 -44.13 2.08
N ASP A 167 7.84 -45.29 1.54
CA ASP A 167 7.47 -45.83 0.24
C ASP A 167 5.96 -45.78 0.01
N ARG A 168 5.54 -45.32 -1.18
CA ARG A 168 4.39 -45.91 -1.90
C ARG A 168 4.38 -45.46 -3.36
N GLU A 169 4.49 -46.45 -4.24
CA GLU A 169 4.30 -46.33 -5.68
C GLU A 169 2.95 -45.66 -6.04
N PRO A 170 2.88 -44.90 -7.15
CA PRO A 170 1.61 -44.46 -7.70
C PRO A 170 0.95 -45.61 -8.50
N PRO A 171 -0.34 -45.91 -8.29
CA PRO A 171 -1.03 -46.87 -9.15
C PRO A 171 -1.27 -46.28 -10.54
N VAL A 172 -0.73 -46.99 -11.53
CA VAL A 172 -1.17 -46.96 -12.93
C VAL A 172 -2.61 -47.45 -13.00
N LEU A 173 -3.54 -46.63 -13.51
CA LEU A 173 -4.80 -47.12 -14.07
C LEU A 173 -5.09 -46.48 -15.44
N LEU A 174 -4.74 -47.30 -16.44
CA LEU A 174 -5.36 -47.53 -17.74
C LEU A 174 -6.44 -46.58 -18.29
N ARG A 175 -6.18 -46.20 -19.55
CA ARG A 175 -7.14 -45.79 -20.57
C ARG A 175 -8.27 -46.81 -20.83
N ARG A 176 -9.45 -46.29 -21.21
CA ARG A 176 -10.29 -46.72 -22.36
C ARG A 176 -11.37 -45.65 -22.59
N GLU A 177 -11.31 -44.85 -23.65
CA GLU A 177 -11.91 -45.04 -24.99
C GLU A 177 -13.44 -45.26 -25.07
N GLY A 178 -14.12 -44.45 -25.89
CA GLY A 178 -15.47 -44.69 -26.44
C GLY A 178 -16.39 -43.46 -26.41
N ARG A 179 -16.40 -42.57 -27.42
CA ARG A 179 -17.34 -42.53 -28.59
C ARG A 179 -18.78 -42.16 -28.19
N ARG A 180 -19.61 -41.38 -28.92
CA ARG A 180 -19.58 -40.47 -30.08
C ARG A 180 -21.04 -39.98 -30.21
N GLY A 181 -21.25 -38.77 -30.75
CA GLY A 181 -22.54 -38.29 -31.30
C GLY A 181 -22.66 -36.77 -31.13
N LEU A 182 -22.20 -35.91 -32.04
CA LEU A 182 -22.82 -35.47 -33.31
C LEU A 182 -24.35 -35.24 -33.18
N ARG A 183 -24.98 -34.11 -33.57
CA ARG A 183 -24.64 -33.03 -34.51
C ARG A 183 -25.66 -31.87 -34.37
N ARG A 184 -25.21 -30.62 -34.54
CA ARG A 184 -25.71 -29.50 -35.40
C ARG A 184 -27.23 -29.15 -35.36
N ARG A 185 -27.69 -27.88 -35.37
CA ARG A 185 -27.42 -26.80 -36.37
C ARG A 185 -28.22 -25.50 -36.02
N ARG A 186 -27.62 -24.34 -36.33
CA ARG A 186 -28.14 -23.09 -36.97
C ARG A 186 -29.28 -22.23 -36.37
N ALA A 187 -28.99 -20.92 -36.26
CA ALA A 187 -29.89 -19.78 -36.53
C ALA A 187 -29.89 -19.43 -38.04
N PRO A 188 -30.84 -18.64 -38.61
CA PRO A 188 -30.75 -17.15 -38.60
C PRO A 188 -32.07 -16.29 -38.70
N ALA A 189 -31.95 -15.00 -38.32
CA ALA A 189 -32.39 -13.72 -38.94
C ALA A 189 -33.84 -13.33 -39.38
N ALA A 190 -34.29 -12.15 -38.86
CA ALA A 190 -34.71 -10.90 -39.55
C ALA A 190 -36.19 -10.48 -39.78
N ALA A 191 -36.35 -9.12 -39.84
CA ALA A 191 -37.46 -8.20 -40.18
C ALA A 191 -38.27 -7.65 -38.98
N GLY A 192 -38.48 -6.34 -38.73
CA GLY A 192 -38.36 -5.09 -39.49
C GLY A 192 -39.73 -4.37 -39.52
N ILE A 193 -39.83 -3.12 -39.05
CA ILE A 193 -40.73 -2.02 -39.51
C ILE A 193 -40.51 -0.77 -38.63
N ALA A 194 -40.35 0.38 -39.28
CA ALA A 194 -40.36 1.72 -38.71
C ALA A 194 -41.78 2.32 -38.75
N LEU A 195 -42.12 3.20 -37.80
CA LEU A 195 -43.14 4.23 -38.03
C LEU A 195 -42.81 5.51 -37.25
N VAL A 196 -42.68 6.60 -38.01
CA VAL A 196 -42.67 8.01 -37.61
C VAL A 196 -44.10 8.42 -37.29
N ILE A 197 -44.33 9.16 -36.19
CA ILE A 197 -45.57 9.93 -36.00
C ILE A 197 -45.19 11.34 -35.52
N SER A 198 -45.54 12.30 -36.37
CA SER A 198 -45.75 13.76 -36.22
C SER A 198 -44.73 14.64 -35.49
#